data_AF-A0A4S2BL37-F1
#
_entry.id   AF-A0A4S2BL37-F1
#
_cell.length_a   1.000
_cell.length_b   1.000
_cell.length_c   1.000
_cell.angle_alpha   90.00
_cell.angle_beta   90.00
_cell.angle_gamma   90.00
#
_symmetry.space_group_name_H-M   'P 1'
#
loop_
_entity.id
_entity.type
_entity.pdbx_description
1 polymer ?
#
loop_
_entity_poly.entity_id
_entity_poly.type
_entity_poly.pdbx_seq_one_letter_code
_entity_poly.pdbx_strand_id
1 'polypeptide(L)'
;MCAKVLVDILMILFFERKNYMNKKIKIISLASAAALLTIAPVTVSTMPVLADTESTTPTPVNGDSYFTCNGKKLSNRAIAPVGNGIAIHNGETLGDILKSIQTAVPFHSKLNQDQVTQSNLETLEIALSHLKGVTVSGSGPTAVVTFDANTVINTRISISGQAEYSYPSVYVTLTNQSTDNASPVINFSYYQNGQEVTDSLTQQVFQVAKGSNFNSLNFKDSNGQEVKFSAIKSLTNDQSLSIKVDENTVDTAKAGSVGEVKLTASNSNGDKTSVTYKVLVQPNNGLHRLGFQGYVAAYRIKGQEVTKVDQIYAGEGFYIGKDTQIVNGNTYTRVSTKAQTDADNSSNNTWMLTNDVMTPSVEVFEGTIMHKALVYDAGGGSKVRKLADFKKMLFQKEPYIIHGTKYYKIAGAPDYIKATNITGTKRTLKHNAYIYATSTRRADRQILKKGTKVTTYGGSYKFKNGKRYYRIEGATKPHKRYVRVSNFE
;
A
#
# COMPACT_ATOMS: atom_id res chain seq x y z
N MET A 1 25.74 8.72 -30.91
CA MET A 1 26.28 9.09 -29.58
C MET A 1 25.12 9.61 -28.74
N CYS A 2 24.27 8.71 -28.23
CA CYS A 2 23.21 8.93 -27.22
C CYS A 2 22.37 7.64 -27.14
N ALA A 3 22.86 6.63 -26.41
CA ALA A 3 22.10 5.42 -26.00
C ALA A 3 22.94 4.54 -25.04
N LYS A 4 23.77 5.16 -24.18
CA LYS A 4 24.72 4.40 -23.34
C LYS A 4 24.87 4.92 -21.90
N VAL A 5 23.93 5.74 -21.42
CA VAL A 5 23.99 6.32 -20.05
C VAL A 5 22.78 5.96 -19.18
N LEU A 6 21.76 5.28 -19.72
CA LEU A 6 20.56 4.93 -18.94
C LEU A 6 20.57 3.52 -18.33
N VAL A 7 21.62 2.73 -18.54
CA VAL A 7 21.71 1.35 -18.02
C VAL A 7 22.62 1.25 -16.78
N ASP A 8 23.46 2.25 -16.52
CA ASP A 8 24.42 2.22 -15.39
C ASP A 8 23.93 2.90 -14.10
N ILE A 9 22.74 3.52 -14.09
CA ILE A 9 22.15 4.13 -12.87
C ILE A 9 21.15 3.19 -12.17
N LEU A 10 20.64 2.16 -12.85
CA LEU A 10 19.71 1.20 -12.25
C LEU A 10 20.41 0.01 -11.56
N MET A 11 21.75 -0.08 -11.68
CA MET A 11 22.54 -1.17 -11.11
C MET A 11 23.43 -0.77 -9.92
N ILE A 12 23.10 0.34 -9.23
CA ILE A 12 23.78 0.76 -8.00
C ILE A 12 22.83 0.75 -6.78
N LEU A 13 21.51 0.61 -6.97
CA LEU A 13 20.54 0.60 -5.85
C LEU A 13 20.23 -0.78 -5.25
N PHE A 14 20.85 -1.86 -5.74
CA PHE A 14 20.57 -3.23 -5.27
C PHE A 14 21.74 -3.96 -4.60
N PHE A 15 22.87 -3.29 -4.32
CA PHE A 15 24.05 -3.96 -3.76
C PHE A 15 24.68 -3.37 -2.47
N GLU A 16 24.06 -2.38 -1.83
CA GLU A 16 24.49 -1.93 -0.49
C GLU A 16 23.38 -2.06 0.55
N ARG A 17 23.15 -3.29 1.03
CA ARG A 17 22.52 -3.52 2.34
C ARG A 17 23.05 -4.76 3.05
N LYS A 18 24.37 -4.94 2.99
CA LYS A 18 25.09 -5.90 3.84
C LYS A 18 26.36 -5.23 4.37
N ASN A 19 26.23 -4.66 5.56
CA ASN A 19 27.24 -4.43 6.60
C ASN A 19 26.94 -3.10 7.27
N TYR A 20 26.29 -3.12 8.43
CA TYR A 20 26.78 -2.35 9.58
C TYR A 20 26.29 -2.99 10.87
N MET A 21 27.22 -3.11 11.80
CA MET A 21 27.21 -3.90 13.02
C MET A 21 26.31 -3.35 14.13
N ASN A 22 25.73 -4.29 14.88
CA ASN A 22 25.57 -4.30 16.34
C ASN A 22 26.02 -3.04 17.10
N LYS A 23 25.06 -2.29 17.64
CA LYS A 23 25.18 -1.63 18.95
C LYS A 23 23.86 -1.73 19.71
N LYS A 24 23.91 -2.44 20.84
CA LYS A 24 22.85 -2.51 21.85
C LYS A 24 22.58 -1.10 22.38
N ILE A 25 21.34 -0.63 22.30
CA ILE A 25 20.89 0.56 23.03
C ILE A 25 19.84 0.09 24.04
N LYS A 26 20.20 0.18 25.32
CA LYS A 26 19.34 -0.05 26.48
C LYS A 26 18.29 1.05 26.53
N ILE A 27 17.01 0.67 26.68
CA ILE A 27 15.95 1.58 27.12
C ILE A 27 16.13 1.73 28.63
N ILE A 28 16.51 2.92 29.08
CA ILE A 28 16.47 3.32 30.49
C ILE A 28 15.34 4.33 30.62
N SER A 29 14.35 3.97 31.42
CA SER A 29 13.33 4.85 31.96
C SER A 29 13.96 6.00 32.76
N LEU A 30 13.58 7.24 32.51
CA LEU A 30 13.82 8.33 33.46
C LEU A 30 12.62 9.27 33.50
N ALA A 31 12.07 9.38 34.71
CA ALA A 31 11.15 10.42 35.14
C ALA A 31 11.85 11.78 35.07
N SER A 32 11.16 12.80 34.57
CA SER A 32 11.64 14.18 34.57
C SER A 32 11.05 14.93 35.77
N ALA A 33 11.95 15.25 36.69
CA ALA A 33 11.78 16.14 37.82
C ALA A 33 11.74 17.61 37.38
N ALA A 34 11.15 18.44 38.25
CA ALA A 34 11.03 19.88 38.13
C ALA A 34 12.39 20.61 38.20
N ALA A 35 12.51 21.72 37.47
CA ALA A 35 13.49 22.76 37.74
C ALA A 35 12.84 24.13 37.51
N LEU A 36 12.79 24.92 38.59
CA LEU A 36 12.46 26.34 38.58
C LEU A 36 13.46 27.12 37.73
N LEU A 37 12.98 28.07 36.92
CA LEU A 37 13.77 29.18 36.40
C LEU A 37 13.21 30.48 36.99
N THR A 38 14.00 31.07 37.87
CA THR A 38 13.80 32.37 38.48
C THR A 38 14.07 33.48 37.47
N ILE A 39 13.15 34.45 37.36
CA ILE A 39 13.33 35.68 36.60
C ILE A 39 13.37 36.84 37.60
N ALA A 40 14.44 37.64 37.53
CA ALA A 40 14.64 38.84 38.34
C ALA A 40 13.69 39.99 37.90
N PRO A 41 13.32 40.92 38.81
CA PRO A 41 12.36 41.98 38.50
C PRO A 41 13.03 43.15 37.78
N VAL A 42 12.33 43.74 36.81
CA VAL A 42 12.64 45.08 36.27
C VAL A 42 11.58 46.04 36.76
N THR A 43 12.06 47.14 37.34
CA THR A 43 11.35 48.20 38.03
C THR A 43 10.44 49.01 37.11
N VAL A 44 9.27 49.37 37.65
CA VAL A 44 8.27 50.26 37.07
C VAL A 44 8.76 51.70 37.18
N SER A 45 8.75 52.45 36.06
CA SER A 45 8.77 53.91 36.11
C SER A 45 7.33 54.42 36.21
N THR A 46 7.04 55.13 37.30
CA THR A 46 5.79 55.83 37.58
C THR A 46 5.85 57.25 37.02
N MET A 47 4.75 57.74 36.44
CA MET A 47 4.27 59.15 36.48
C MET A 47 2.85 59.19 35.85
N PRO A 48 2.00 60.19 36.15
CA PRO A 48 1.32 60.40 37.41
C PRO A 48 -0.22 60.29 37.27
N VAL A 49 -0.86 60.09 38.43
CA VAL A 49 -2.30 60.15 38.66
C VAL A 49 -2.81 61.58 38.45
N LEU A 50 -3.88 61.74 37.66
CA LEU A 50 -4.84 62.83 37.86
C LEU A 50 -6.05 62.26 38.63
N ALA A 51 -6.20 62.71 39.87
CA ALA A 51 -7.48 62.80 40.57
C ALA A 51 -8.23 64.02 39.99
N ASP A 52 -9.55 64.17 39.98
CA ASP A 52 -10.65 63.66 40.79
C ASP A 52 -11.93 63.73 39.92
N THR A 53 -12.89 62.84 40.16
CA THR A 53 -14.25 63.24 40.62
C THR A 53 -15.10 61.98 40.81
N GLU A 54 -15.54 61.75 42.05
CA GLU A 54 -16.70 60.90 42.31
C GLU A 54 -17.92 61.56 41.66
N SER A 55 -18.33 61.02 40.51
CA SER A 55 -19.66 61.22 39.95
C SER A 55 -20.43 59.91 40.13
N THR A 56 -21.44 59.96 40.98
CA THR A 56 -22.43 58.92 41.19
C THR A 56 -22.94 58.35 39.86
N THR A 57 -22.60 57.11 39.57
CA THR A 57 -23.24 56.33 38.50
C THR A 57 -23.55 54.91 39.01
N PRO A 58 -24.65 54.32 38.52
CA PRO A 58 -25.38 53.27 39.24
C PRO A 58 -24.59 51.97 39.25
N THR A 59 -24.83 51.18 40.29
CA THR A 59 -24.45 49.76 40.37
C THR A 59 -24.74 49.05 39.04
N PRO A 60 -23.76 48.32 38.45
CA PRO A 60 -23.98 47.59 37.22
C PRO A 60 -24.93 46.43 37.49
N VAL A 61 -26.08 46.44 36.81
CA VAL A 61 -26.99 45.30 36.76
C VAL A 61 -26.24 44.16 36.07
N ASN A 62 -26.04 43.07 36.82
CA ASN A 62 -25.42 41.86 36.33
C ASN A 62 -26.33 41.19 35.28
N GLY A 63 -25.92 41.27 34.01
CA GLY A 63 -25.67 40.06 33.22
C GLY A 63 -26.80 39.49 32.37
N ASP A 64 -26.91 39.92 31.12
CA ASP A 64 -27.64 39.16 30.09
C ASP A 64 -26.97 39.10 28.71
N SER A 65 -25.90 39.88 28.48
CA SER A 65 -25.19 39.88 27.19
C SER A 65 -23.79 39.29 27.30
N TYR A 66 -23.47 38.31 26.45
CA TYR A 66 -22.19 37.60 26.50
C TYR A 66 -21.86 36.90 25.17
N PHE A 67 -20.57 36.65 24.96
CA PHE A 67 -20.11 35.77 23.90
C PHE A 67 -19.99 34.33 24.40
N THR A 68 -20.17 33.38 23.51
CA THR A 68 -19.79 31.98 23.76
C THR A 68 -18.81 31.49 22.71
N CYS A 69 -18.00 30.49 23.06
CA CYS A 69 -17.21 29.71 22.11
C CYS A 69 -17.24 28.25 22.58
N ASN A 70 -17.47 27.31 21.67
CA ASN A 70 -17.62 25.87 22.00
C ASN A 70 -18.64 25.64 23.15
N GLY A 71 -19.77 26.35 23.11
CA GLY A 71 -20.83 26.25 24.12
C GLY A 71 -20.51 26.85 25.50
N LYS A 72 -19.33 27.47 25.70
CA LYS A 72 -18.93 28.08 26.98
C LYS A 72 -18.98 29.59 26.91
N LYS A 73 -19.53 30.22 27.95
CA LYS A 73 -19.54 31.69 28.14
C LYS A 73 -18.11 32.21 28.29
N LEU A 74 -17.81 33.29 27.56
CA LEU A 74 -16.52 33.98 27.61
C LEU A 74 -16.59 35.18 28.56
N SER A 75 -15.50 35.44 29.28
CA SER A 75 -15.31 36.66 30.06
C SER A 75 -15.09 37.86 29.13
N ASN A 76 -15.43 39.07 29.61
CA ASN A 76 -15.16 40.29 28.85
C ASN A 76 -13.65 40.42 28.54
N ARG A 77 -13.33 40.80 27.31
CA ARG A 77 -12.00 40.90 26.71
C ARG A 77 -11.20 39.59 26.68
N ALA A 78 -11.86 38.44 26.86
CA ALA A 78 -11.19 37.15 26.73
C ALA A 78 -10.78 36.87 25.28
N ILE A 79 -9.72 36.08 25.11
CA ILE A 79 -9.35 35.51 23.81
C ILE A 79 -10.22 34.28 23.59
N ALA A 80 -10.97 34.25 22.49
CA ALA A 80 -11.82 33.12 22.15
C ALA A 80 -10.95 31.88 21.82
N PRO A 81 -11.21 30.72 22.45
CA PRO A 81 -10.42 29.50 22.24
C PRO A 81 -10.81 28.77 20.95
N VAL A 82 -10.64 29.43 19.80
CA VAL A 82 -10.95 28.93 18.45
C VAL A 82 -9.83 28.06 17.83
N GLY A 83 -9.03 27.38 18.66
CA GLY A 83 -7.90 26.56 18.21
C GLY A 83 -6.81 27.39 17.50
N ASN A 84 -6.50 27.05 16.24
CA ASN A 84 -5.49 27.71 15.42
C ASN A 84 -5.94 29.06 14.82
N GLY A 85 -7.16 29.52 15.15
CA GLY A 85 -7.76 30.74 14.58
C GLY A 85 -8.85 30.44 13.57
N ILE A 86 -9.62 31.47 13.22
CA ILE A 86 -10.63 31.42 12.16
C ILE A 86 -9.94 31.63 10.82
N ALA A 87 -10.14 30.69 9.89
CA ALA A 87 -9.53 30.75 8.58
C ALA A 87 -10.12 31.88 7.72
N ILE A 88 -9.26 32.60 7.01
CA ILE A 88 -9.64 33.58 5.98
C ILE A 88 -9.02 33.20 4.64
N HIS A 89 -9.77 33.37 3.55
CA HIS A 89 -9.38 32.95 2.21
C HIS A 89 -9.13 34.14 1.27
N ASN A 90 -8.28 33.93 0.26
CA ASN A 90 -8.00 34.96 -0.73
C ASN A 90 -9.26 35.21 -1.59
N GLY A 91 -9.71 36.45 -1.68
CA GLY A 91 -10.93 36.83 -2.40
C GLY A 91 -12.21 36.74 -1.56
N GLU A 92 -12.12 36.47 -0.25
CA GLU A 92 -13.27 36.44 0.66
C GLU A 92 -13.75 37.87 0.98
N THR A 93 -15.06 38.06 1.20
CA THR A 93 -15.60 39.37 1.57
C THR A 93 -15.50 39.62 3.08
N LEU A 94 -15.41 40.88 3.52
CA LEU A 94 -15.45 41.24 4.93
C LEU A 94 -16.72 40.73 5.63
N GLY A 95 -17.85 40.70 4.92
CA GLY A 95 -19.11 40.16 5.42
C GLY A 95 -19.05 38.65 5.69
N ASP A 96 -18.43 37.88 4.79
CA ASP A 96 -18.25 36.43 4.96
C ASP A 96 -17.32 36.11 6.13
N ILE A 97 -16.21 36.86 6.25
CA ILE A 97 -15.27 36.71 7.38
C ILE A 97 -15.98 37.04 8.71
N LEU A 98 -16.73 38.15 8.76
CA LEU A 98 -17.47 38.55 9.96
C LEU A 98 -18.53 37.50 10.34
N LYS A 99 -19.22 36.92 9.36
CA LYS A 99 -20.19 35.84 9.57
C LYS A 99 -19.52 34.59 10.14
N SER A 100 -18.36 34.21 9.65
CA SER A 100 -17.56 33.09 10.18
C SER A 100 -17.16 33.34 11.64
N ILE A 101 -16.77 34.57 11.97
CA ILE A 101 -16.48 34.98 13.35
C ILE A 101 -17.71 34.87 14.25
N GLN A 102 -18.84 35.42 13.82
CA GLN A 102 -20.10 35.38 14.57
C GLN A 102 -20.64 33.96 14.75
N THR A 103 -20.36 33.06 13.80
CA THR A 103 -20.72 31.65 13.91
C THR A 103 -19.87 30.91 14.94
N ALA A 104 -18.55 31.15 14.95
CA ALA A 104 -17.63 30.51 15.90
C ALA A 104 -17.74 31.09 17.32
N VAL A 105 -18.03 32.39 17.41
CA VAL A 105 -18.10 33.15 18.65
C VAL A 105 -19.44 33.91 18.72
N PRO A 106 -20.57 33.20 18.88
CA PRO A 106 -21.87 33.85 18.85
C PRO A 106 -22.08 34.75 20.07
N PHE A 107 -22.69 35.91 19.81
CA PHE A 107 -23.14 36.86 20.80
C PHE A 107 -24.59 36.55 21.20
N HIS A 108 -24.85 36.55 22.50
CA HIS A 108 -26.16 36.33 23.08
C HIS A 108 -26.58 37.59 23.82
N SER A 109 -27.79 38.08 23.56
CA SER A 109 -28.41 39.19 24.31
C SER A 109 -29.93 38.99 24.40
N LYS A 110 -30.59 39.63 25.38
CA LYS A 110 -32.05 39.58 25.57
C LYS A 110 -32.84 40.51 24.64
N LEU A 111 -32.17 41.47 24.00
CA LEU A 111 -32.79 42.45 23.11
C LEU A 111 -32.41 42.08 21.68
N ASN A 112 -33.34 41.50 20.92
CA ASN A 112 -33.17 41.17 19.50
C ASN A 112 -33.01 42.45 18.65
N GLN A 113 -31.84 43.08 18.66
CA GLN A 113 -31.46 44.11 17.70
C GLN A 113 -30.08 43.81 17.11
N ASP A 114 -30.09 43.44 15.83
CA ASP A 114 -28.93 43.22 14.97
C ASP A 114 -28.18 44.53 14.66
N GLN A 115 -27.55 45.14 15.67
CA GLN A 115 -26.73 46.35 15.50
C GLN A 115 -25.22 46.06 15.57
N VAL A 116 -24.82 44.79 15.54
CA VAL A 116 -23.45 44.31 15.84
C VAL A 116 -22.62 44.02 14.57
N THR A 117 -22.99 44.58 13.42
CA THR A 117 -22.28 44.33 12.16
C THR A 117 -21.35 45.49 11.78
N GLN A 118 -21.82 46.74 11.74
CA GLN A 118 -21.05 47.82 11.12
C GLN A 118 -19.74 48.17 11.86
N SER A 119 -19.76 48.38 13.18
CA SER A 119 -18.54 48.69 13.95
C SER A 119 -17.52 47.55 13.99
N ASN A 120 -18.00 46.29 14.01
CA ASN A 120 -17.12 45.12 13.94
C ASN A 120 -16.53 44.95 12.54
N LEU A 121 -17.26 45.33 11.50
CA LEU A 121 -16.80 45.33 10.13
C LEU A 121 -15.69 46.37 9.90
N GLU A 122 -15.86 47.58 10.45
CA GLU A 122 -14.82 48.61 10.45
C GLU A 122 -13.58 48.16 11.22
N THR A 123 -13.76 47.53 12.38
CA THR A 123 -12.64 46.98 13.18
C THR A 123 -11.90 45.89 12.41
N LEU A 124 -12.61 45.03 11.69
CA LEU A 124 -12.05 43.98 10.84
C LEU A 124 -11.29 44.56 9.64
N GLU A 125 -11.88 45.54 8.96
CA GLU A 125 -11.27 46.25 7.83
C GLU A 125 -9.96 46.93 8.23
N ILE A 126 -9.98 47.66 9.34
CA ILE A 126 -8.81 48.33 9.91
C ILE A 126 -7.74 47.30 10.29
N ALA A 127 -8.12 46.21 10.95
CA ALA A 127 -7.14 45.20 11.39
C ALA A 127 -6.47 44.49 10.21
N LEU A 128 -7.19 44.22 9.12
CA LEU A 128 -6.66 43.53 7.95
C LEU A 128 -5.86 44.46 7.03
N SER A 129 -6.30 45.69 6.83
CA SER A 129 -5.61 46.69 5.98
C SER A 129 -4.24 47.11 6.51
N HIS A 130 -3.99 46.97 7.81
CA HIS A 130 -2.68 47.22 8.42
C HIS A 130 -1.69 46.05 8.29
N LEU A 131 -2.11 44.89 7.79
CA LEU A 131 -1.22 43.75 7.60
C LEU A 131 -0.41 43.90 6.31
N LYS A 132 0.90 43.67 6.42
CA LYS A 132 1.79 43.70 5.26
C LYS A 132 1.38 42.61 4.25
N GLY A 133 1.19 43.00 2.99
CA GLY A 133 0.84 42.10 1.90
C GLY A 133 -0.63 41.66 1.89
N VAL A 134 -1.51 42.43 2.55
CA VAL A 134 -2.96 42.28 2.51
C VAL A 134 -3.58 43.53 1.90
N THR A 135 -4.53 43.36 0.98
CA THR A 135 -5.28 44.44 0.34
C THR A 135 -6.76 44.22 0.55
N VAL A 136 -7.45 45.20 1.14
CA VAL A 136 -8.92 45.22 1.23
C VAL A 136 -9.44 46.19 0.17
N SER A 137 -10.24 45.68 -0.77
CA SER A 137 -10.75 46.44 -1.91
C SER A 137 -12.27 46.56 -1.87
N GLY A 138 -12.80 47.78 -1.90
CA GLY A 138 -14.24 48.06 -1.81
C GLY A 138 -14.61 48.72 -0.48
N SER A 139 -15.89 48.63 -0.09
CA SER A 139 -16.39 49.22 1.15
C SER A 139 -17.49 48.37 1.77
N GLY A 140 -17.57 48.35 3.10
CA GLY A 140 -18.63 47.64 3.80
C GLY A 140 -18.57 46.13 3.58
N PRO A 141 -19.70 45.40 3.71
CA PRO A 141 -19.67 43.93 3.83
C PRO A 141 -19.23 43.23 2.54
N THR A 142 -19.27 43.93 1.40
CA THR A 142 -18.85 43.42 0.10
C THR A 142 -17.38 43.69 -0.22
N ALA A 143 -16.65 44.40 0.63
CA ALA A 143 -15.23 44.64 0.43
C ALA A 143 -14.47 43.31 0.42
N VAL A 144 -13.62 43.12 -0.58
CA VAL A 144 -12.90 41.86 -0.84
C VAL A 144 -11.51 41.94 -0.24
N VAL A 145 -11.15 40.92 0.55
CA VAL A 145 -9.82 40.76 1.13
C VAL A 145 -8.97 39.90 0.20
N THR A 146 -7.86 40.46 -0.25
CA THR A 146 -6.84 39.74 -1.02
C THR A 146 -5.50 39.83 -0.32
N PHE A 147 -4.59 38.90 -0.63
CA PHE A 147 -3.24 38.95 -0.08
C PHE A 147 -2.20 38.41 -1.07
N ASP A 148 -0.99 38.96 -0.98
CA ASP A 148 0.14 38.63 -1.83
C ASP A 148 0.58 37.16 -1.64
N ALA A 149 1.27 36.64 -2.66
CA ALA A 149 1.92 35.34 -2.55
C ALA A 149 2.91 35.36 -1.38
N ASN A 150 2.77 34.38 -0.47
CA ASN A 150 3.57 34.19 0.77
C ASN A 150 3.20 35.09 1.96
N THR A 151 2.12 35.88 1.90
CA THR A 151 1.62 36.58 3.10
C THR A 151 1.15 35.57 4.15
N VAL A 152 1.60 35.73 5.39
CA VAL A 152 1.15 34.95 6.55
C VAL A 152 0.33 35.86 7.46
N ILE A 153 -0.94 35.52 7.66
CA ILE A 153 -1.85 36.22 8.56
C ILE A 153 -1.96 35.41 9.84
N ASN A 154 -1.63 36.04 10.96
CA ASN A 154 -1.92 35.58 12.31
C ASN A 154 -2.16 36.84 13.16
N THR A 155 -3.41 37.32 13.13
CA THR A 155 -3.78 38.58 13.77
C THR A 155 -4.94 38.38 14.73
N ARG A 156 -5.03 39.23 15.76
CA ARG A 156 -6.17 39.24 16.68
C ARG A 156 -7.02 40.47 16.41
N ILE A 157 -8.31 40.24 16.25
CA ILE A 157 -9.31 41.30 16.10
C ILE A 157 -10.16 41.36 17.37
N SER A 158 -10.61 42.55 17.74
CA SER A 158 -11.61 42.71 18.79
C SER A 158 -13.00 42.74 18.18
N ILE A 159 -13.93 42.00 18.77
CA ILE A 159 -15.35 42.02 18.39
C ILE A 159 -16.15 42.42 19.62
N SER A 160 -17.05 43.39 19.46
CA SER A 160 -17.92 43.88 20.54
C SER A 160 -19.37 43.50 20.28
N GLY A 161 -20.13 43.26 21.35
CA GLY A 161 -21.58 43.20 21.33
C GLY A 161 -22.15 44.49 21.90
N GLN A 162 -23.28 44.95 21.36
CA GLN A 162 -23.97 46.16 21.83
C GLN A 162 -25.21 45.76 22.64
N ALA A 163 -25.31 46.25 23.87
CA ALA A 163 -26.52 46.14 24.70
C ALA A 163 -26.69 47.41 25.55
N GLU A 164 -27.95 47.70 25.91
CA GLU A 164 -28.40 48.99 26.49
C GLU A 164 -27.58 49.49 27.70
N TYR A 165 -26.96 48.58 28.45
CA TYR A 165 -26.13 48.90 29.63
C TYR A 165 -24.83 48.07 29.72
N SER A 166 -24.43 47.34 28.67
CA SER A 166 -23.23 46.49 28.70
C SER A 166 -22.65 46.20 27.30
N TYR A 167 -21.36 46.44 27.13
CA TYR A 167 -20.64 46.27 25.86
C TYR A 167 -19.55 45.21 25.98
N PRO A 168 -19.90 43.91 26.10
CA PRO A 168 -18.89 42.87 26.17
C PRO A 168 -18.10 42.85 24.85
N SER A 169 -16.80 42.61 24.94
CA SER A 169 -15.93 42.39 23.80
C SER A 169 -15.09 41.13 23.99
N VAL A 170 -14.60 40.55 22.90
CA VAL A 170 -13.69 39.40 22.89
C VAL A 170 -12.63 39.59 21.82
N TYR A 171 -11.49 38.92 21.97
CA TYR A 171 -10.48 38.85 20.92
C TYR A 171 -10.58 37.54 20.15
N VAL A 172 -10.53 37.60 18.83
CA VAL A 172 -10.59 36.42 17.95
C VAL A 172 -9.34 36.41 17.07
N THR A 173 -8.67 35.26 16.98
CA THR A 173 -7.50 35.09 16.11
C THR A 173 -7.96 34.74 14.69
N LEU A 174 -7.45 35.44 13.68
CA LEU A 174 -7.62 35.15 12.26
C LEU A 174 -6.33 34.58 11.66
N THR A 175 -6.47 33.61 10.74
CA THR A 175 -5.35 32.99 10.03
C THR A 175 -5.65 32.78 8.55
N ASN A 176 -4.70 33.06 7.66
CA ASN A 176 -4.84 32.71 6.23
C ASN A 176 -4.13 31.40 5.86
N GLN A 177 -3.56 30.73 6.85
CA GLN A 177 -3.01 29.40 6.69
C GLN A 177 -4.16 28.39 6.82
N SER A 178 -4.74 27.98 5.68
CA SER A 178 -5.28 26.63 5.60
C SER A 178 -4.09 25.70 5.44
N THR A 179 -3.70 24.98 6.49
CA THR A 179 -2.50 24.12 6.42
C THR A 179 -2.72 22.80 5.69
N ASP A 180 -3.86 22.58 5.03
CA ASP A 180 -4.16 21.29 4.41
C ASP A 180 -4.29 21.36 2.89
N ASN A 181 -3.14 21.56 2.25
CA ASN A 181 -2.90 21.21 0.84
C ASN A 181 -2.64 19.70 0.66
N ALA A 182 -3.03 18.87 1.64
CA ALA A 182 -2.86 17.43 1.55
C ALA A 182 -4.05 16.81 0.79
N SER A 183 -3.72 15.86 -0.08
CA SER A 183 -4.73 15.10 -0.82
C SER A 183 -5.61 14.29 0.15
N PRO A 184 -6.90 14.08 -0.18
CA PRO A 184 -7.78 13.21 0.58
C PRO A 184 -7.16 11.85 0.91
N VAL A 185 -7.50 11.27 2.05
CA VAL A 185 -7.06 9.92 2.41
C VAL A 185 -8.25 8.99 2.39
N ILE A 186 -8.15 7.89 1.65
CA ILE A 186 -9.15 6.81 1.65
C ILE A 186 -8.65 5.68 2.53
N ASN A 187 -9.45 5.32 3.51
CA ASN A 187 -9.19 4.28 4.48
C ASN A 187 -10.21 3.14 4.34
N PHE A 188 -9.89 2.02 4.96
CA PHE A 188 -10.86 0.97 5.23
C PHE A 188 -10.85 0.63 6.73
N SER A 189 -11.99 0.22 7.25
CA SER A 189 -12.13 -0.26 8.62
C SER A 189 -12.55 -1.73 8.66
N TYR A 190 -12.08 -2.41 9.69
CA TYR A 190 -12.38 -3.81 9.99
C TYR A 190 -12.34 -4.03 11.50
N TYR A 191 -12.89 -5.14 12.00
CA TYR A 191 -12.84 -5.42 13.43
C TYR A 191 -11.67 -6.32 13.79
N GLN A 192 -10.93 -5.93 14.82
CA GLN A 192 -9.84 -6.71 15.42
C GLN A 192 -10.08 -6.75 16.93
N ASN A 193 -10.24 -7.96 17.49
CA ASN A 193 -10.58 -8.17 18.91
C ASN A 193 -11.84 -7.41 19.38
N GLY A 194 -12.85 -7.28 18.50
CA GLY A 194 -14.10 -6.59 18.80
C GLY A 194 -14.02 -5.06 18.76
N GLN A 195 -12.86 -4.48 18.43
CA GLN A 195 -12.68 -3.05 18.21
C GLN A 195 -12.58 -2.76 16.71
N GLU A 196 -13.17 -1.67 16.26
CA GLU A 196 -13.00 -1.19 14.89
C GLU A 196 -11.61 -0.56 14.75
N VAL A 197 -10.84 -1.07 13.79
CA VAL A 197 -9.52 -0.56 13.41
C VAL A 197 -9.64 0.04 12.02
N THR A 198 -8.98 1.17 11.79
CA THR A 198 -8.95 1.86 10.50
C THR A 198 -7.51 1.85 9.98
N ASP A 199 -7.33 1.42 8.72
CA ASP A 199 -6.04 1.38 8.04
C ASP A 199 -6.13 2.07 6.67
N SER A 200 -5.01 2.58 6.18
CA SER A 200 -4.92 3.19 4.86
C SER A 200 -5.02 2.14 3.76
N LEU A 201 -5.73 2.47 2.67
CA LEU A 201 -5.92 1.55 1.56
C LEU A 201 -4.71 1.54 0.61
N THR A 202 -3.67 0.78 0.93
CA THR A 202 -2.49 0.62 0.06
C THR A 202 -2.41 -0.78 -0.55
N GLN A 203 -2.81 -0.92 -1.82
CA GLN A 203 -2.68 -2.15 -2.61
C GLN A 203 -3.30 -3.40 -1.95
N GLN A 204 -4.46 -3.23 -1.32
CA GLN A 204 -5.15 -4.31 -0.61
C GLN A 204 -5.87 -5.26 -1.57
N VAL A 205 -5.79 -6.56 -1.26
CA VAL A 205 -6.66 -7.57 -1.86
C VAL A 205 -7.50 -8.21 -0.78
N PHE A 206 -8.81 -8.09 -0.89
CA PHE A 206 -9.75 -8.75 0.00
C PHE A 206 -10.22 -10.07 -0.58
N GLN A 207 -10.64 -11.00 0.28
CA GLN A 207 -11.27 -12.25 -0.14
C GLN A 207 -12.75 -12.23 0.26
N VAL A 208 -13.64 -12.60 -0.66
CA VAL A 208 -15.08 -12.69 -0.42
C VAL A 208 -15.61 -14.08 -0.77
N ALA A 209 -16.68 -14.49 -0.09
CA ALA A 209 -17.35 -15.74 -0.40
C ALA A 209 -17.97 -15.73 -1.81
N LYS A 210 -17.98 -16.89 -2.46
CA LYS A 210 -18.65 -17.08 -3.75
C LYS A 210 -20.15 -16.82 -3.60
N GLY A 211 -20.72 -16.04 -4.51
CA GLY A 211 -22.14 -15.68 -4.54
C GLY A 211 -22.56 -14.71 -3.43
N SER A 212 -21.60 -14.05 -2.75
CA SER A 212 -21.92 -13.06 -1.73
C SER A 212 -22.51 -11.78 -2.35
N ASN A 213 -23.33 -11.10 -1.55
CA ASN A 213 -23.82 -9.76 -1.86
C ASN A 213 -22.69 -8.75 -1.62
N PHE A 214 -21.98 -8.40 -2.68
CA PHE A 214 -20.84 -7.49 -2.63
C PHE A 214 -21.25 -6.05 -2.91
N ASN A 215 -20.86 -5.12 -2.03
CA ASN A 215 -20.97 -3.68 -2.23
C ASN A 215 -19.59 -3.04 -2.10
N SER A 216 -19.26 -2.16 -3.04
CA SER A 216 -17.92 -1.57 -3.21
C SER A 216 -17.41 -0.72 -2.03
N LEU A 217 -18.30 -0.27 -1.14
CA LEU A 217 -17.94 0.57 0.01
C LEU A 217 -18.24 -0.08 1.37
N ASN A 218 -19.01 -1.17 1.38
CA ASN A 218 -19.26 -1.97 2.57
C ASN A 218 -19.58 -3.41 2.17
N PHE A 219 -18.74 -4.36 2.54
CA PHE A 219 -18.99 -5.79 2.28
C PHE A 219 -18.54 -6.67 3.44
N LYS A 220 -18.96 -7.94 3.39
CA LYS A 220 -18.43 -8.99 4.26
C LYS A 220 -17.36 -9.78 3.54
N ASP A 221 -16.23 -9.99 4.20
CA ASP A 221 -15.19 -10.89 3.71
C ASP A 221 -15.66 -12.36 3.76
N SER A 222 -14.83 -13.30 3.33
CA SER A 222 -15.21 -14.72 3.31
C SER A 222 -15.43 -15.35 4.70
N ASN A 223 -14.96 -14.70 5.77
CA ASN A 223 -15.24 -15.08 7.16
C ASN A 223 -16.45 -14.36 7.76
N GLY A 224 -17.11 -13.49 6.99
CA GLY A 224 -18.26 -12.72 7.44
C GLY A 224 -17.92 -11.44 8.19
N GLN A 225 -16.63 -11.06 8.27
CA GLN A 225 -16.18 -9.81 8.86
C GLN A 225 -16.56 -8.64 7.97
N GLU A 226 -17.17 -7.61 8.56
CA GLU A 226 -17.52 -6.38 7.86
C GLU A 226 -16.25 -5.55 7.55
N VAL A 227 -16.16 -5.06 6.31
CA VAL A 227 -15.12 -4.18 5.80
C VAL A 227 -15.81 -2.94 5.22
N LYS A 228 -15.51 -1.75 5.75
CA LYS A 228 -16.11 -0.47 5.32
C LYS A 228 -15.05 0.47 4.79
N PHE A 229 -15.40 1.32 3.84
CA PHE A 229 -14.52 2.35 3.31
C PHE A 229 -14.97 3.73 3.76
N SER A 230 -14.01 4.57 4.13
CA SER A 230 -14.22 5.96 4.53
C SER A 230 -13.15 6.84 3.93
N ALA A 231 -13.43 8.14 3.80
CA ALA A 231 -12.44 9.11 3.36
C ALA A 231 -12.42 10.30 4.31
N ILE A 232 -11.23 10.83 4.54
CA ILE A 232 -11.01 12.04 5.35
C ILE A 232 -10.29 13.08 4.50
N LYS A 233 -10.44 14.36 4.87
CA LYS A 233 -9.84 15.48 4.14
C LYS A 233 -8.33 15.36 4.02
N SER A 234 -7.65 14.89 5.06
CA SER A 234 -6.20 14.63 5.08
C SER A 234 -5.79 13.78 6.29
N LEU A 235 -4.49 13.48 6.44
CA LEU A 235 -3.95 12.86 7.67
C LEU A 235 -4.02 13.75 8.92
N THR A 236 -4.15 15.07 8.73
CA THR A 236 -4.19 16.07 9.82
C THR A 236 -5.58 16.66 10.03
N ASN A 237 -6.54 16.29 9.20
CA ASN A 237 -7.92 16.75 9.24
C ASN A 237 -8.87 15.58 8.95
N ASP A 238 -9.56 15.15 9.99
CA ASP A 238 -10.47 14.00 10.02
C ASP A 238 -11.88 14.30 9.50
N GLN A 239 -12.10 15.47 8.88
CA GLN A 239 -13.37 15.80 8.25
C GLN A 239 -13.71 14.74 7.19
N SER A 240 -14.85 14.07 7.40
CA SER A 240 -15.35 13.02 6.50
C SER A 240 -15.66 13.55 5.10
N LEU A 241 -15.28 12.78 4.09
CA LEU A 241 -15.54 13.02 2.68
C LEU A 241 -16.35 11.88 2.07
N SER A 242 -17.14 12.22 1.04
CA SER A 242 -17.81 11.20 0.23
C SER A 242 -16.82 10.47 -0.69
N ILE A 243 -17.08 9.18 -0.92
CA ILE A 243 -16.31 8.35 -1.85
C ILE A 243 -17.16 8.09 -3.08
N LYS A 244 -16.56 8.33 -4.25
CA LYS A 244 -17.11 7.91 -5.54
C LYS A 244 -16.53 6.55 -5.94
N VAL A 245 -17.38 5.63 -6.36
CA VAL A 245 -16.96 4.38 -7.03
C VAL A 245 -16.88 4.67 -8.52
N ASP A 246 -15.66 4.71 -9.06
CA ASP A 246 -15.44 4.98 -10.48
C ASP A 246 -15.60 3.71 -11.33
N GLU A 247 -15.21 2.56 -10.80
CA GLU A 247 -15.24 1.28 -11.49
C GLU A 247 -15.41 0.13 -10.50
N ASN A 248 -16.15 -0.92 -10.90
CA ASN A 248 -16.26 -2.17 -10.18
C ASN A 248 -16.40 -3.34 -11.17
N THR A 249 -15.42 -4.24 -11.18
CA THR A 249 -15.40 -5.43 -12.04
C THR A 249 -15.61 -6.74 -11.27
N VAL A 250 -15.97 -6.67 -9.98
CA VAL A 250 -16.15 -7.84 -9.11
C VAL A 250 -17.39 -8.62 -9.51
N ASP A 251 -17.19 -9.91 -9.81
CA ASP A 251 -18.26 -10.87 -10.14
C ASP A 251 -18.22 -12.05 -9.15
N THR A 252 -18.99 -11.94 -8.06
CA THR A 252 -18.99 -12.95 -7.00
C THR A 252 -19.53 -14.30 -7.43
N ALA A 253 -20.22 -14.41 -8.58
CA ALA A 253 -20.66 -15.69 -9.11
C ALA A 253 -19.50 -16.51 -9.71
N LYS A 254 -18.44 -15.84 -10.18
CA LYS A 254 -17.24 -16.46 -10.78
C LYS A 254 -16.19 -16.76 -9.71
N ALA A 255 -16.24 -17.97 -9.18
CA ALA A 255 -15.27 -18.46 -8.21
C ALA A 255 -13.82 -18.38 -8.75
N GLY A 256 -12.90 -17.90 -7.92
CA GLY A 256 -11.48 -17.75 -8.25
C GLY A 256 -11.16 -16.57 -9.15
N SER A 257 -12.17 -15.80 -9.57
CA SER A 257 -11.95 -14.55 -10.28
C SER A 257 -11.40 -13.48 -9.34
N VAL A 258 -10.66 -12.54 -9.92
CA VAL A 258 -10.19 -11.33 -9.24
C VAL A 258 -10.83 -10.14 -9.91
N GLY A 259 -11.65 -9.42 -9.16
CA GLY A 259 -12.22 -8.13 -9.58
C GLY A 259 -11.44 -6.96 -9.00
N GLU A 260 -11.57 -5.80 -9.61
CA GLU A 260 -10.97 -4.54 -9.17
C GLU A 260 -12.06 -3.51 -8.92
N VAL A 261 -11.86 -2.69 -7.89
CA VAL A 261 -12.72 -1.56 -7.56
C VAL A 261 -11.86 -0.31 -7.48
N LYS A 262 -12.23 0.71 -8.25
CA LYS A 262 -11.56 2.00 -8.27
C LYS A 262 -12.41 3.03 -7.54
N LEU A 263 -11.81 3.68 -6.54
CA LEU A 263 -12.44 4.68 -5.69
C LEU A 263 -11.77 6.03 -5.89
N THR A 264 -12.53 7.11 -5.79
CA THR A 264 -12.02 8.49 -5.75
C THR A 264 -12.69 9.29 -4.64
N ALA A 265 -11.88 10.01 -3.86
CA ALA A 265 -12.33 11.03 -2.91
C ALA A 265 -11.86 12.41 -3.40
N SER A 266 -12.66 13.44 -3.16
CA SER A 266 -12.35 14.82 -3.53
C SER A 266 -12.64 15.76 -2.36
N ASN A 267 -11.73 16.69 -2.08
CA ASN A 267 -11.97 17.74 -1.08
C ASN A 267 -12.64 18.96 -1.74
N SER A 268 -13.04 19.93 -0.91
CA SER A 268 -13.61 21.22 -1.35
C SER A 268 -12.67 22.05 -2.22
N ASN A 269 -11.36 21.81 -2.12
CA ASN A 269 -10.32 22.52 -2.87
C ASN A 269 -10.11 21.93 -4.28
N GLY A 270 -10.77 20.80 -4.59
CA GLY A 270 -10.65 20.11 -5.88
C GLY A 270 -9.53 19.07 -5.93
N ASP A 271 -8.76 18.88 -4.87
CA ASP A 271 -7.75 17.83 -4.79
C ASP A 271 -8.41 16.46 -4.76
N LYS A 272 -7.81 15.49 -5.44
CA LYS A 272 -8.34 14.14 -5.60
C LYS A 272 -7.34 13.09 -5.22
N THR A 273 -7.83 12.04 -4.58
CA THR A 273 -7.10 10.80 -4.37
C THR A 273 -7.89 9.66 -4.99
N SER A 274 -7.22 8.90 -5.87
CA SER A 274 -7.78 7.68 -6.47
C SER A 274 -7.00 6.47 -5.99
N VAL A 275 -7.73 5.43 -5.58
CA VAL A 275 -7.17 4.17 -5.07
C VAL A 275 -7.89 2.99 -5.72
N THR A 276 -7.17 1.89 -5.91
CA THR A 276 -7.74 0.65 -6.40
C THR A 276 -7.48 -0.46 -5.38
N TYR A 277 -8.52 -1.19 -5.02
CA TYR A 277 -8.40 -2.45 -4.29
C TYR A 277 -8.89 -3.61 -5.15
N LYS A 278 -8.41 -4.81 -4.84
CA LYS A 278 -8.83 -6.02 -5.54
C LYS A 278 -9.65 -6.92 -4.64
N VAL A 279 -10.45 -7.78 -5.26
CA VAL A 279 -11.29 -8.76 -4.58
C VAL A 279 -11.08 -10.12 -5.22
N LEU A 280 -10.47 -11.04 -4.46
CA LEU A 280 -10.44 -12.46 -4.77
C LEU A 280 -11.79 -13.07 -4.39
N VAL A 281 -12.55 -13.52 -5.38
CA VAL A 281 -13.73 -14.34 -5.14
C VAL A 281 -13.24 -15.75 -4.80
N GLN A 282 -13.69 -16.28 -3.66
CA GLN A 282 -13.31 -17.61 -3.17
C GLN A 282 -13.24 -18.63 -4.33
N PRO A 283 -12.09 -19.31 -4.53
CA PRO A 283 -11.93 -20.26 -5.62
C PRO A 283 -12.78 -21.51 -5.43
N ASN A 284 -13.29 -22.07 -6.54
CA ASN A 284 -13.80 -23.44 -6.54
C ASN A 284 -12.57 -24.33 -6.45
N ASN A 285 -12.51 -25.16 -5.41
CA ASN A 285 -11.53 -26.22 -5.13
C ASN A 285 -10.57 -26.52 -6.28
N GLY A 286 -9.26 -26.41 -6.04
CA GLY A 286 -8.29 -26.67 -7.09
C GLY A 286 -6.85 -26.49 -6.65
N LEU A 287 -5.96 -27.23 -7.31
CA LEU A 287 -4.52 -27.09 -7.11
C LEU A 287 -4.01 -25.88 -7.89
N HIS A 288 -3.55 -24.87 -7.16
CA HIS A 288 -2.91 -23.70 -7.71
C HIS A 288 -1.37 -23.86 -7.67
N ARG A 289 -0.66 -23.28 -8.65
CA ARG A 289 0.81 -23.28 -8.74
C ARG A 289 1.35 -21.89 -9.01
N LEU A 290 2.20 -21.37 -8.13
CA LEU A 290 2.75 -20.01 -8.22
C LEU A 290 3.53 -19.76 -9.52
N GLY A 291 3.15 -18.70 -10.25
CA GLY A 291 3.64 -18.45 -11.60
C GLY A 291 4.84 -17.52 -11.81
N PHE A 292 5.55 -17.12 -10.75
CA PHE A 292 6.65 -16.15 -10.87
C PHE A 292 8.01 -16.74 -10.49
N GLN A 293 9.09 -15.97 -10.66
CA GLN A 293 10.43 -16.39 -10.23
C GLN A 293 10.64 -16.15 -8.73
N GLY A 294 10.59 -17.20 -7.90
CA GLY A 294 11.00 -17.09 -6.49
C GLY A 294 10.21 -18.02 -5.57
N TYR A 295 9.86 -17.47 -4.40
CA TYR A 295 8.98 -18.06 -3.40
C TYR A 295 8.08 -16.98 -2.80
N VAL A 296 6.94 -17.39 -2.26
CA VAL A 296 6.08 -16.58 -1.37
C VAL A 296 6.24 -17.07 0.06
N ALA A 297 6.07 -16.19 1.03
CA ALA A 297 6.11 -16.58 2.42
C ALA A 297 4.76 -17.16 2.86
N ALA A 298 4.80 -18.20 3.69
CA ALA A 298 3.64 -18.69 4.42
C ALA A 298 3.79 -18.39 5.91
N TYR A 299 2.68 -18.09 6.56
CA TYR A 299 2.60 -17.52 7.89
C TYR A 299 1.71 -18.37 8.81
N ARG A 300 1.99 -18.31 10.11
CA ARG A 300 1.05 -18.66 11.17
C ARG A 300 0.54 -17.38 11.81
N ILE A 301 -0.75 -17.34 12.09
CA ILE A 301 -1.41 -16.22 12.75
C ILE A 301 -1.93 -16.69 14.11
N LYS A 302 -1.58 -15.97 15.18
CA LYS A 302 -2.11 -16.20 16.53
C LYS A 302 -2.48 -14.85 17.14
N GLY A 303 -3.78 -14.57 17.20
CA GLY A 303 -4.24 -13.21 17.54
C GLY A 303 -3.69 -12.21 16.52
N GLN A 304 -2.88 -11.27 16.98
CA GLN A 304 -2.28 -10.21 16.15
C GLN A 304 -0.85 -10.53 15.71
N GLU A 305 -0.27 -11.63 16.20
CA GLU A 305 1.08 -12.04 15.85
C GLU A 305 1.07 -12.81 14.53
N VAL A 306 1.80 -12.27 13.55
CA VAL A 306 2.03 -12.91 12.25
C VAL A 306 3.47 -13.39 12.20
N THR A 307 3.65 -14.71 12.19
CA THR A 307 4.98 -15.34 12.13
C THR A 307 5.19 -16.04 10.81
N LYS A 308 6.24 -15.66 10.06
CA LYS A 308 6.66 -16.41 8.87
C LYS A 308 7.16 -17.79 9.31
N VAL A 309 6.59 -18.85 8.77
CA VAL A 309 6.93 -20.23 9.13
C VAL A 309 7.43 -21.07 7.97
N ASP A 310 7.10 -20.70 6.73
CA ASP A 310 7.45 -21.49 5.57
C ASP A 310 7.59 -20.64 4.30
N GLN A 311 7.96 -21.29 3.20
CA GLN A 311 8.11 -20.71 1.87
C GLN A 311 7.49 -21.66 0.84
N ILE A 312 6.59 -21.15 0.02
CA ILE A 312 6.02 -21.92 -1.11
C ILE A 312 6.73 -21.45 -2.37
N TYR A 313 7.38 -22.39 -3.07
CA TYR A 313 8.20 -22.06 -4.24
C TYR A 313 7.37 -22.01 -5.52
N ALA A 314 7.88 -21.27 -6.50
CA ALA A 314 7.30 -21.23 -7.84
C ALA A 314 7.05 -22.64 -8.44
N GLY A 315 5.85 -22.86 -8.98
CA GLY A 315 5.41 -24.15 -9.50
C GLY A 315 5.04 -25.19 -8.43
N GLU A 316 5.27 -24.94 -7.14
CA GLU A 316 4.77 -25.78 -6.05
C GLU A 316 3.24 -25.75 -6.05
N GLY A 317 2.62 -26.89 -5.81
CA GLY A 317 1.17 -27.01 -5.74
C GLY A 317 0.67 -26.65 -4.35
N PHE A 318 -0.34 -25.79 -4.29
CA PHE A 318 -1.06 -25.48 -3.06
C PHE A 318 -2.54 -25.29 -3.33
N TYR A 319 -3.35 -25.42 -2.30
CA TYR A 319 -4.78 -25.25 -2.30
C TYR A 319 -5.12 -23.94 -1.58
N ILE A 320 -6.03 -23.18 -2.16
CA ILE A 320 -6.53 -21.94 -1.59
C ILE A 320 -7.80 -22.28 -0.79
N GLY A 321 -7.81 -21.91 0.48
CA GLY A 321 -8.92 -22.13 1.38
C GLY A 321 -9.99 -21.05 1.27
N LYS A 322 -11.15 -21.34 1.87
CA LYS A 322 -12.27 -20.42 1.98
C LYS A 322 -12.08 -19.29 3.00
N ASP A 323 -11.25 -19.50 4.02
CA ASP A 323 -11.13 -18.58 5.14
C ASP A 323 -10.10 -17.47 4.89
N THR A 324 -10.40 -16.26 5.37
CA THR A 324 -9.55 -15.06 5.28
C THR A 324 -9.36 -14.38 6.64
N GLN A 325 -8.29 -13.62 6.85
CA GLN A 325 -8.11 -12.79 8.04
C GLN A 325 -7.43 -11.47 7.68
N ILE A 326 -7.84 -10.38 8.34
CA ILE A 326 -7.16 -9.09 8.25
C ILE A 326 -6.40 -8.87 9.55
N VAL A 327 -5.08 -8.68 9.46
CA VAL A 327 -4.21 -8.43 10.62
C VAL A 327 -3.22 -7.35 10.27
N ASN A 328 -3.19 -6.27 11.07
CA ASN A 328 -2.31 -5.11 10.89
C ASN A 328 -2.40 -4.56 9.45
N GLY A 329 -3.62 -4.28 9.00
CA GLY A 329 -3.90 -3.79 7.64
C GLY A 329 -3.67 -4.79 6.51
N ASN A 330 -3.15 -6.00 6.74
CA ASN A 330 -2.85 -6.99 5.70
C ASN A 330 -3.90 -8.10 5.66
N THR A 331 -4.38 -8.46 4.48
CA THR A 331 -5.34 -9.56 4.29
C THR A 331 -4.60 -10.85 3.93
N TYR A 332 -4.92 -11.91 4.66
CA TYR A 332 -4.35 -13.24 4.51
C TYR A 332 -5.42 -14.25 4.15
N THR A 333 -5.14 -15.11 3.17
CA THR A 333 -5.99 -16.24 2.81
C THR A 333 -5.36 -17.53 3.32
N ARG A 334 -6.18 -18.43 3.87
CA ARG A 334 -5.70 -19.74 4.32
C ARG A 334 -5.31 -20.59 3.12
N VAL A 335 -4.22 -21.34 3.26
CA VAL A 335 -3.72 -22.23 2.21
C VAL A 335 -3.29 -23.58 2.78
N SER A 336 -3.12 -24.58 1.92
CA SER A 336 -2.45 -25.84 2.28
C SER A 336 -1.67 -26.41 1.09
N THR A 337 -0.50 -26.98 1.32
CA THR A 337 0.22 -27.77 0.30
C THR A 337 -0.21 -29.23 0.24
N LYS A 338 -1.14 -29.66 1.12
CA LYS A 338 -1.55 -31.06 1.26
C LYS A 338 -2.82 -31.38 0.46
N ALA A 339 -3.91 -30.70 0.78
CA ALA A 339 -5.23 -30.97 0.20
C ALA A 339 -6.16 -29.77 0.37
N GLN A 340 -7.20 -29.70 -0.47
CA GLN A 340 -8.26 -28.70 -0.36
C GLN A 340 -8.99 -28.77 1.00
N THR A 341 -9.30 -29.98 1.47
CA THR A 341 -9.95 -30.19 2.77
C THR A 341 -9.13 -29.67 3.95
N ASP A 342 -7.81 -29.69 3.84
CA ASP A 342 -6.90 -29.13 4.85
C ASP A 342 -6.81 -27.59 4.73
N ALA A 343 -6.87 -27.03 3.52
CA ALA A 343 -6.98 -25.59 3.31
C ALA A 343 -8.31 -25.01 3.86
N ASP A 344 -9.39 -25.79 3.82
CA ASP A 344 -10.71 -25.39 4.32
C ASP A 344 -10.95 -25.72 5.80
N ASN A 345 -10.00 -26.40 6.46
CA ASN A 345 -10.11 -26.78 7.86
C ASN A 345 -9.68 -25.63 8.79
N SER A 346 -10.54 -25.26 9.74
CA SER A 346 -10.27 -24.24 10.77
C SER A 346 -9.06 -24.53 11.67
N SER A 347 -8.64 -25.79 11.77
CA SER A 347 -7.45 -26.19 12.53
C SER A 347 -6.14 -25.92 11.78
N ASN A 348 -6.18 -25.75 10.45
CA ASN A 348 -5.00 -25.38 9.68
C ASN A 348 -4.71 -23.89 9.88
N ASN A 349 -3.50 -23.59 10.31
CA ASN A 349 -3.03 -22.22 10.57
C ASN A 349 -1.93 -21.80 9.59
N THR A 350 -2.04 -22.21 8.33
CA THR A 350 -1.10 -21.82 7.27
C THR A 350 -1.76 -20.76 6.39
N TRP A 351 -1.17 -19.57 6.37
CA TRP A 351 -1.72 -18.39 5.71
C TRP A 351 -0.72 -17.83 4.70
N MET A 352 -1.24 -17.22 3.64
CA MET A 352 -0.47 -16.42 2.69
C MET A 352 -1.11 -15.04 2.58
N LEU A 353 -0.33 -14.02 2.24
CA LEU A 353 -0.91 -12.75 1.83
C LEU A 353 -1.83 -12.99 0.63
N THR A 354 -3.03 -12.44 0.66
CA THR A 354 -4.04 -12.64 -0.40
C THR A 354 -3.51 -12.16 -1.74
N ASN A 355 -2.67 -11.12 -1.73
CA ASN A 355 -1.98 -10.62 -2.92
C ASN A 355 -1.05 -11.66 -3.57
N ASP A 356 -0.41 -12.52 -2.76
CA ASP A 356 0.46 -13.58 -3.25
C ASP A 356 -0.34 -14.77 -3.80
N VAL A 357 -1.53 -15.01 -3.24
CA VAL A 357 -2.45 -16.07 -3.66
C VAL A 357 -3.01 -15.82 -5.06
N MET A 358 -3.21 -14.56 -5.46
CA MET A 358 -3.73 -14.23 -6.79
C MET A 358 -2.68 -14.29 -7.92
N THR A 359 -1.45 -14.71 -7.63
CA THR A 359 -0.44 -14.87 -8.69
C THR A 359 -0.94 -15.87 -9.74
N PRO A 360 -0.78 -15.61 -11.05
CA PRO A 360 -1.32 -16.51 -12.07
C PRO A 360 -0.80 -17.94 -11.92
N SER A 361 -1.69 -18.92 -12.09
CA SER A 361 -1.32 -20.33 -12.02
C SER A 361 -0.47 -20.73 -13.22
N VAL A 362 0.67 -21.39 -13.00
CA VAL A 362 1.48 -21.94 -14.10
C VAL A 362 1.20 -23.40 -14.35
N GLU A 363 1.16 -23.75 -15.64
CA GLU A 363 1.13 -25.14 -16.06
C GLU A 363 2.48 -25.82 -15.80
N VAL A 364 2.40 -27.07 -15.36
CA VAL A 364 3.56 -27.95 -15.19
C VAL A 364 3.38 -29.21 -16.02
N PHE A 365 4.49 -29.84 -16.39
CA PHE A 365 4.50 -31.15 -17.02
C PHE A 365 5.48 -32.09 -16.32
N GLU A 366 5.20 -33.39 -16.38
CA GLU A 366 6.13 -34.42 -15.93
C GLU A 366 7.19 -34.65 -17.01
N GLY A 367 8.44 -34.31 -16.68
CA GLY A 367 9.60 -34.52 -17.54
C GLY A 367 10.50 -35.62 -16.99
N THR A 368 11.11 -36.41 -17.89
CA THR A 368 12.18 -37.33 -17.52
C THR A 368 13.53 -36.68 -17.78
N ILE A 369 14.43 -36.71 -16.79
CA ILE A 369 15.81 -36.27 -16.95
C ILE A 369 16.54 -37.31 -17.81
N MET A 370 16.67 -37.05 -19.11
CA MET A 370 17.26 -37.98 -20.06
C MET A 370 18.78 -37.98 -20.07
N HIS A 371 19.46 -37.04 -19.40
CA HIS A 371 20.91 -37.03 -19.23
C HIS A 371 21.25 -36.53 -17.83
N LYS A 372 22.26 -37.10 -17.15
CA LYS A 372 22.71 -36.64 -15.83
C LYS A 372 22.91 -35.11 -15.89
N ALA A 373 22.13 -34.38 -15.11
CA ALA A 373 21.92 -32.96 -15.32
C ALA A 373 22.53 -32.15 -14.17
N LEU A 374 23.31 -31.12 -14.49
CA LEU A 374 23.72 -30.11 -13.52
C LEU A 374 22.52 -29.22 -13.18
N VAL A 375 22.41 -28.84 -11.92
CA VAL A 375 21.38 -27.91 -11.44
C VAL A 375 21.93 -26.49 -11.44
N TYR A 376 21.10 -25.54 -11.87
CA TYR A 376 21.43 -24.12 -11.97
C TYR A 376 20.50 -23.28 -11.10
N ASP A 377 20.95 -22.09 -10.70
CA ASP A 377 20.11 -21.03 -10.15
C ASP A 377 19.46 -20.18 -11.27
N ALA A 378 18.67 -19.17 -10.86
CA ALA A 378 17.95 -18.28 -11.77
C ALA A 378 18.87 -17.38 -12.62
N GLY A 379 20.10 -17.12 -12.17
CA GLY A 379 21.12 -16.37 -12.91
C GLY A 379 21.99 -17.26 -13.81
N GLY A 380 21.75 -18.57 -13.82
CA GLY A 380 22.55 -19.53 -14.60
C GLY A 380 23.84 -19.95 -13.92
N GLY A 381 24.05 -19.57 -12.65
CA GLY A 381 25.11 -20.08 -11.80
C GLY A 381 24.90 -21.58 -11.53
N SER A 382 25.96 -22.37 -11.64
CA SER A 382 25.90 -23.80 -11.34
C SER A 382 25.89 -24.04 -9.83
N LYS A 383 24.90 -24.78 -9.33
CA LYS A 383 24.86 -25.23 -7.92
C LYS A 383 25.75 -26.45 -7.64
N VAL A 384 26.53 -26.93 -8.62
CA VAL A 384 27.44 -28.10 -8.58
C VAL A 384 26.72 -29.46 -8.39
N ARG A 385 25.57 -29.48 -7.71
CA ARG A 385 24.67 -30.62 -7.57
C ARG A 385 24.20 -31.13 -8.92
N LYS A 386 24.16 -32.45 -9.06
CA LYS A 386 23.66 -33.14 -10.25
C LYS A 386 22.47 -34.02 -9.92
N LEU A 387 21.52 -34.09 -10.84
CA LEU A 387 20.39 -35.02 -10.79
C LEU A 387 20.65 -36.22 -11.70
N ALA A 388 20.25 -37.40 -11.23
CA ALA A 388 20.42 -38.66 -11.95
C ALA A 388 19.59 -38.68 -13.23
N ASP A 389 20.07 -39.40 -14.23
CA ASP A 389 19.32 -39.70 -15.43
C ASP A 389 18.19 -40.71 -15.16
N PHE A 390 17.17 -40.66 -16.00
CA PHE A 390 15.89 -41.37 -15.91
C PHE A 390 15.05 -41.04 -14.67
N LYS A 391 15.41 -40.00 -13.91
CA LYS A 391 14.56 -39.47 -12.84
C LYS A 391 13.41 -38.67 -13.46
N LYS A 392 12.19 -38.96 -13.04
CA LYS A 392 11.00 -38.17 -13.40
C LYS A 392 10.79 -37.04 -12.38
N MET A 393 10.44 -35.86 -12.86
CA MET A 393 10.18 -34.67 -12.05
C MET A 393 9.15 -33.76 -12.74
N LEU A 394 8.53 -32.87 -11.97
CA LEU A 394 7.66 -31.84 -12.52
C LEU A 394 8.48 -30.59 -12.88
N PHE A 395 8.15 -30.01 -14.02
CA PHE A 395 8.78 -28.80 -14.55
C PHE A 395 7.69 -27.80 -14.94
N GLN A 396 7.97 -26.50 -14.79
CA GLN A 396 7.12 -25.48 -15.41
C GLN A 396 7.15 -25.65 -16.93
N LYS A 397 5.98 -25.55 -17.57
CA LYS A 397 5.82 -25.83 -19.01
C LYS A 397 6.56 -24.85 -19.90
N GLU A 398 6.56 -23.57 -19.51
CA GLU A 398 7.29 -22.54 -20.25
C GLU A 398 8.79 -22.55 -19.88
N PRO A 399 9.69 -22.66 -20.87
CA PRO A 399 11.12 -22.65 -20.62
C PRO A 399 11.65 -21.22 -20.41
N TYR A 400 12.67 -21.10 -19.57
CA TYR A 400 13.41 -19.86 -19.32
C TYR A 400 14.64 -19.78 -20.22
N ILE A 401 14.96 -18.58 -20.71
CA ILE A 401 16.20 -18.32 -21.44
C ILE A 401 17.15 -17.60 -20.49
N ILE A 402 18.25 -18.26 -20.13
CA ILE A 402 19.30 -17.70 -19.27
C ILE A 402 20.58 -17.68 -20.08
N HIS A 403 21.11 -16.48 -20.34
CA HIS A 403 22.30 -16.26 -21.19
C HIS A 403 22.21 -17.02 -22.54
N GLY A 404 21.06 -16.91 -23.22
CA GLY A 404 20.83 -17.54 -24.53
C GLY A 404 20.60 -19.06 -24.52
N THR A 405 20.67 -19.72 -23.35
CA THR A 405 20.40 -21.16 -23.23
C THR A 405 19.01 -21.41 -22.62
N LYS A 406 18.27 -22.40 -23.15
CA LYS A 406 16.95 -22.78 -22.64
C LYS A 406 17.06 -23.71 -21.42
N TYR A 407 16.27 -23.40 -20.39
CA TYR A 407 16.17 -24.16 -19.15
C TYR A 407 14.70 -24.41 -18.80
N TYR A 408 14.42 -25.52 -18.14
CA TYR A 408 13.18 -25.73 -17.41
C TYR A 408 13.41 -25.47 -15.93
N LYS A 409 12.48 -24.74 -15.31
CA LYS A 409 12.42 -24.60 -13.87
C LYS A 409 11.79 -25.84 -13.26
N ILE A 410 12.42 -26.39 -12.22
CA ILE A 410 11.85 -27.49 -11.44
C ILE A 410 10.66 -26.94 -10.64
N ALA A 411 9.50 -27.56 -10.76
CA ALA A 411 8.31 -27.15 -10.03
C ALA A 411 8.52 -27.35 -8.51
N GLY A 412 8.27 -26.30 -7.72
CA GLY A 412 8.46 -26.31 -6.26
C GLY A 412 9.92 -26.29 -5.81
N ALA A 413 10.83 -25.85 -6.67
CA ALA A 413 12.24 -25.66 -6.30
C ALA A 413 12.83 -24.41 -6.97
N PRO A 414 13.84 -23.78 -6.35
CA PRO A 414 14.55 -22.62 -6.92
C PRO A 414 15.59 -23.03 -7.98
N ASP A 415 15.38 -24.17 -8.63
CA ASP A 415 16.37 -24.90 -9.41
C ASP A 415 15.98 -24.98 -10.89
N TYR A 416 16.99 -24.90 -11.76
CA TYR A 416 16.82 -24.94 -13.20
C TYR A 416 17.66 -26.07 -13.81
N ILE A 417 17.14 -26.68 -14.87
CA ILE A 417 17.82 -27.73 -15.65
C ILE A 417 17.81 -27.34 -17.12
N LYS A 418 18.94 -27.48 -17.82
CA LYS A 418 19.00 -27.26 -19.27
C LYS A 418 17.95 -28.10 -19.99
N ALA A 419 17.16 -27.47 -20.88
CA ALA A 419 16.10 -28.13 -21.63
C ALA A 419 16.62 -29.31 -22.47
N THR A 420 17.88 -29.23 -22.92
CA THR A 420 18.56 -30.32 -23.64
C THR A 420 18.65 -31.62 -22.85
N ASN A 421 18.53 -31.60 -21.52
CA ASN A 421 18.53 -32.80 -20.69
C ASN A 421 17.13 -33.38 -20.47
N ILE A 422 16.05 -32.65 -20.82
CA ILE A 422 14.65 -33.07 -20.63
C ILE A 422 13.99 -33.31 -21.99
N THR A 423 13.73 -32.24 -22.74
CA THR A 423 13.09 -32.29 -24.07
C THR A 423 14.09 -32.50 -25.20
N GLY A 424 15.39 -32.32 -24.91
CA GLY A 424 16.46 -32.61 -25.86
C GLY A 424 16.63 -31.55 -26.95
N THR A 425 17.37 -31.93 -27.98
CA THR A 425 17.64 -31.12 -29.17
C THR A 425 17.38 -31.97 -30.40
N LYS A 426 16.50 -31.50 -31.28
CA LYS A 426 16.26 -32.15 -32.58
C LYS A 426 17.49 -31.95 -33.47
N ARG A 427 18.09 -33.05 -33.93
CA ARG A 427 19.25 -33.05 -34.85
C ARG A 427 18.95 -33.91 -36.06
N THR A 428 19.40 -33.49 -37.23
CA THR A 428 19.23 -34.24 -38.48
C THR A 428 20.41 -35.16 -38.71
N LEU A 429 20.14 -36.39 -39.17
CA LEU A 429 21.17 -37.34 -39.58
C LEU A 429 21.69 -37.05 -40.98
N LYS A 430 23.01 -36.97 -41.16
CA LYS A 430 23.68 -36.88 -42.47
C LYS A 430 24.05 -38.24 -43.08
N HIS A 431 24.02 -39.31 -42.27
CA HIS A 431 24.22 -40.69 -42.72
C HIS A 431 23.20 -41.63 -42.07
N ASN A 432 22.97 -42.80 -42.69
CA ASN A 432 22.25 -43.89 -42.02
C ASN A 432 22.98 -44.28 -40.72
N ALA A 433 22.23 -44.54 -39.66
CA ALA A 433 22.80 -44.75 -38.33
C ALA A 433 22.18 -45.96 -37.62
N TYR A 434 23.03 -46.77 -37.00
CA TYR A 434 22.60 -47.78 -36.04
C TYR A 434 22.39 -47.19 -34.65
N ILE A 435 21.51 -47.81 -33.87
CA ILE A 435 21.29 -47.49 -32.47
C ILE A 435 22.13 -48.43 -31.59
N TYR A 436 22.84 -47.87 -30.63
CA TYR A 436 23.75 -48.58 -29.74
C TYR A 436 23.26 -48.59 -28.30
N ALA A 437 23.49 -49.69 -27.59
CA ALA A 437 23.31 -49.78 -26.13
C ALA A 437 24.65 -49.58 -25.40
N THR A 438 25.74 -50.04 -26.01
CA THR A 438 27.12 -49.92 -25.49
C THR A 438 28.10 -49.64 -26.62
N SER A 439 29.40 -49.57 -26.32
CA SER A 439 30.47 -49.38 -27.31
C SER A 439 30.61 -50.51 -28.34
N THR A 440 30.12 -51.70 -28.01
CA THR A 440 30.29 -52.92 -28.82
C THR A 440 28.97 -53.54 -29.24
N ARG A 441 27.85 -53.18 -28.60
CA ARG A 441 26.54 -53.81 -28.83
C ARG A 441 25.51 -52.82 -29.33
N ARG A 442 24.83 -53.19 -30.42
CA ARG A 442 23.64 -52.49 -30.93
C ARG A 442 22.47 -52.64 -29.94
N ALA A 443 21.64 -51.61 -29.83
CA ALA A 443 20.45 -51.67 -28.98
C ALA A 443 19.41 -52.62 -29.58
N ASP A 444 19.23 -52.52 -30.89
CA ASP A 444 18.27 -53.29 -31.68
C ASP A 444 18.78 -53.39 -33.14
N ARG A 445 17.96 -53.97 -34.04
CA ARG A 445 18.26 -54.06 -35.48
C ARG A 445 17.79 -52.84 -36.29
N GLN A 446 17.20 -51.84 -35.65
CA GLN A 446 16.65 -50.66 -36.31
C GLN A 446 17.78 -49.82 -36.92
N ILE A 447 17.54 -49.32 -38.14
CA ILE A 447 18.43 -48.38 -38.82
C ILE A 447 17.67 -47.08 -38.99
N LEU A 448 18.21 -46.00 -38.42
CA LEU A 448 17.73 -44.65 -38.66
C LEU A 448 18.28 -44.16 -40.00
N LYS A 449 17.42 -43.67 -40.88
CA LYS A 449 17.81 -43.26 -42.23
C LYS A 449 18.39 -41.85 -42.24
N LYS A 450 19.24 -41.56 -43.23
CA LYS A 450 19.70 -40.19 -43.53
C LYS A 450 18.50 -39.25 -43.68
N GLY A 451 18.61 -38.03 -43.17
CA GLY A 451 17.55 -37.02 -43.17
C GLY A 451 16.55 -37.16 -42.00
N THR A 452 16.55 -38.27 -41.26
CA THR A 452 15.70 -38.40 -40.08
C THR A 452 16.13 -37.40 -38.99
N LYS A 453 15.16 -36.66 -38.45
CA LYS A 453 15.34 -35.83 -37.26
C LYS A 453 15.21 -36.69 -36.02
N VAL A 454 16.24 -36.70 -35.18
CA VAL A 454 16.28 -37.48 -33.94
C VAL A 454 16.47 -36.53 -32.77
N THR A 455 15.67 -36.70 -31.72
CA THR A 455 15.87 -35.94 -30.48
C THR A 455 17.06 -36.51 -29.71
N THR A 456 18.06 -35.67 -29.47
CA THR A 456 19.26 -35.99 -28.69
C THR A 456 19.22 -35.33 -27.32
N TYR A 457 19.76 -36.00 -26.29
CA TYR A 457 19.75 -35.48 -24.93
C TYR A 457 21.14 -35.18 -24.41
N GLY A 458 21.27 -33.98 -23.83
CA GLY A 458 22.46 -33.49 -23.15
C GLY A 458 23.73 -33.48 -24.01
N GLY A 459 24.87 -33.59 -23.32
CA GLY A 459 26.16 -33.75 -23.98
C GLY A 459 26.33 -35.15 -24.55
N SER A 460 27.29 -35.30 -25.46
CA SER A 460 27.66 -36.64 -25.94
C SER A 460 28.50 -37.40 -24.91
N TYR A 461 28.28 -38.72 -24.83
CA TYR A 461 29.07 -39.64 -24.04
C TYR A 461 30.28 -40.14 -24.84
N LYS A 462 31.46 -40.17 -24.22
CA LYS A 462 32.62 -40.90 -24.76
C LYS A 462 32.50 -42.36 -24.34
N PHE A 463 32.39 -43.25 -25.31
CA PHE A 463 32.34 -44.69 -25.09
C PHE A 463 33.74 -45.28 -25.00
N LYS A 464 33.86 -46.53 -24.50
CA LYS A 464 35.16 -47.22 -24.33
C LYS A 464 35.97 -47.33 -25.63
N ASN A 465 35.30 -47.32 -26.78
CA ASN A 465 35.93 -47.32 -28.11
C ASN A 465 36.44 -45.93 -28.56
N GLY A 466 36.48 -44.94 -27.67
CA GLY A 466 36.93 -43.58 -27.94
C GLY A 466 35.94 -42.70 -28.73
N LYS A 467 34.91 -43.29 -29.32
CA LYS A 467 33.91 -42.57 -30.14
C LYS A 467 32.86 -41.90 -29.24
N ARG A 468 32.27 -40.82 -29.76
CA ARG A 468 31.23 -40.04 -29.07
C ARG A 468 29.83 -40.39 -29.56
N TYR A 469 28.89 -40.46 -28.63
CA TYR A 469 27.50 -40.82 -28.91
C TYR A 469 26.54 -39.91 -28.15
N TYR A 470 25.46 -39.48 -28.79
CA TYR A 470 24.33 -38.84 -28.11
C TYR A 470 23.35 -39.90 -27.62
N ARG A 471 22.75 -39.69 -26.45
CA ARG A 471 21.56 -40.43 -26.06
C ARG A 471 20.38 -39.90 -26.86
N ILE A 472 19.49 -40.79 -27.30
CA ILE A 472 18.36 -40.42 -28.16
C ILE A 472 17.00 -40.75 -27.53
N GLU A 473 15.93 -40.26 -28.15
CA GLU A 473 14.53 -40.56 -27.78
C GLU A 473 14.22 -42.06 -27.64
N GLY A 474 13.29 -42.37 -26.74
CA GLY A 474 12.92 -43.73 -26.38
C GLY A 474 13.96 -44.49 -25.55
N ALA A 475 15.06 -43.87 -25.11
CA ALA A 475 15.96 -44.48 -24.15
C ALA A 475 15.29 -44.64 -22.78
N THR A 476 15.53 -45.77 -22.11
CA THR A 476 15.14 -46.01 -20.71
C THR A 476 16.35 -46.53 -19.93
N LYS A 477 16.23 -46.62 -18.60
CA LYS A 477 17.28 -47.16 -17.73
C LYS A 477 17.73 -48.58 -18.16
N PRO A 478 16.82 -49.55 -18.41
CA PRO A 478 17.21 -50.86 -18.95
C PRO A 478 17.53 -50.84 -20.45
N HIS A 479 16.83 -50.02 -21.24
CA HIS A 479 16.99 -49.98 -22.70
C HIS A 479 17.69 -48.69 -23.14
N LYS A 480 19.01 -48.70 -23.05
CA LYS A 480 19.83 -47.57 -23.47
C LYS A 480 19.86 -47.46 -25.00
N ARG A 481 19.68 -46.24 -25.52
CA ARG A 481 19.70 -45.95 -26.96
C ARG A 481 20.62 -44.77 -27.24
N TYR A 482 21.60 -45.00 -28.12
CA TYR A 482 22.62 -44.02 -28.47
C TYR A 482 22.93 -44.02 -29.96
N VAL A 483 23.22 -42.85 -30.51
CA VAL A 483 23.64 -42.68 -31.92
C VAL A 483 24.95 -41.90 -31.97
N ARG A 484 25.85 -42.32 -32.88
CA ARG A 484 27.18 -41.73 -32.99
C ARG A 484 27.10 -40.26 -33.43
N VAL A 485 27.84 -39.39 -32.77
CA VAL A 485 27.85 -37.93 -33.03
C VAL A 485 28.18 -37.62 -34.49
N SER A 486 29.15 -38.34 -35.08
CA SER A 486 29.58 -38.13 -36.47
C SER A 486 28.50 -38.40 -37.53
N ASN A 487 27.37 -38.99 -37.15
CA ASN A 487 26.27 -39.27 -38.07
C ASN A 487 25.27 -38.11 -38.14
N PHE A 488 25.41 -37.09 -37.29
CA PHE A 488 24.60 -35.87 -37.29
C PHE A 488 25.30 -34.73 -38.04
N GLU A 489 24.49 -33.77 -38.49
CA GLU A 489 24.92 -32.47 -39.03
C GLU A 489 25.67 -31.62 -38.01
#